data_AF-A0A368V765-F1
#
_entry.id   AF-A0A368V765-F1
#
_cell.length_a   1.000
_cell.length_b   1.000
_cell.length_c   1.000
_cell.angle_alpha   90.00
_cell.angle_beta   90.00
_cell.angle_gamma   90.00
#
_symmetry.space_group_name_H-M   'P 1'
#
loop_
_entity.id
_entity.type
_entity.pdbx_description
1 polymer ?
#
loop_
_entity_poly.entity_id
_entity_poly.type
_entity_poly.pdbx_seq_one_letter_code
_entity_poly.pdbx_strand_id
1 'polypeptide(L)'
;MSYISIGALTVPLDSVLTFSQSYQAIERSTVHRLGVTGTGVKQTLYGGKLRTTISATGWTAPGLSALDRSAQHQLKCAATLSNSGGVSDIKIGDSSRRRTDAGFEPVAYAIFPGHHVKTPVSVDAAGNCVVTPVAGAGHYKVDWYPVLTVLIIDFTEDTQADTATFVWELVAEEV
;
A
#
# COMPACT_ATOMS: atom_id res chain seq x y z
N MET A 1 -16.32 -7.22 2.98
CA MET A 1 -16.10 -6.31 4.11
C MET A 1 -14.66 -5.81 4.01
N SER A 2 -14.42 -4.51 3.93
CA SER A 2 -13.06 -3.97 3.84
C SER A 2 -12.41 -3.95 5.22
N TYR A 3 -11.14 -4.35 5.33
CA TYR A 3 -10.43 -4.46 6.60
C TYR A 3 -8.92 -4.34 6.41
N ILE A 4 -8.24 -3.90 7.47
CA ILE A 4 -6.79 -3.98 7.61
C ILE A 4 -6.46 -5.08 8.62
N SER A 5 -5.38 -5.82 8.39
CA SER A 5 -4.92 -6.82 9.37
C SER A 5 -3.42 -6.73 9.57
N ILE A 6 -2.98 -6.85 10.82
CA ILE A 6 -1.57 -6.87 11.18
C ILE A 6 -1.32 -8.00 12.18
N GLY A 7 -0.54 -9.00 11.76
CA GLY A 7 -0.39 -10.22 12.54
C GLY A 7 -1.75 -10.87 12.82
N ALA A 8 -2.08 -11.08 14.09
CA ALA A 8 -3.38 -11.61 14.52
C ALA A 8 -4.47 -10.54 14.65
N LEU A 9 -4.11 -9.25 14.67
CA LEU A 9 -5.06 -8.17 14.82
C LEU A 9 -5.75 -7.87 13.48
N THR A 10 -7.09 -7.82 13.49
CA THR A 10 -7.88 -7.41 12.33
C THR A 10 -8.78 -6.25 12.74
N VAL A 11 -8.64 -5.12 12.03
CA VAL A 11 -9.46 -3.93 12.24
C VAL A 11 -10.38 -3.78 11.04
N PRO A 12 -11.70 -3.96 11.22
CA PRO A 12 -12.64 -3.85 10.12
C PRO A 12 -12.89 -2.35 9.84
N LEU A 13 -12.96 -1.94 8.56
CA LEU A 13 -13.00 -0.50 8.22
C LEU A 13 -14.36 0.16 8.53
N ASP A 14 -15.41 -0.61 8.77
CA ASP A 14 -16.69 -0.12 9.28
C ASP A 14 -16.62 0.31 10.75
N SER A 15 -15.57 -0.12 11.47
CA SER A 15 -15.32 0.37 12.82
C SER A 15 -14.77 1.79 12.86
N VAL A 16 -14.50 2.36 11.68
CA VAL A 16 -13.76 3.59 11.46
C VAL A 16 -14.62 4.59 10.67
N LEU A 17 -14.72 5.82 11.17
CA LEU A 17 -15.37 6.96 10.53
C LEU A 17 -14.47 7.61 9.46
N THR A 18 -13.18 7.73 9.73
CA THR A 18 -12.18 8.25 8.79
C THR A 18 -10.96 7.35 8.78
N PHE A 19 -10.49 6.99 7.59
CA PHE A 19 -9.32 6.12 7.40
C PHE A 19 -8.36 6.75 6.40
N SER A 20 -7.08 6.77 6.76
CA SER A 20 -5.98 7.15 5.87
C SER A 20 -4.85 6.15 5.99
N GLN A 21 -4.26 5.77 4.86
CA GLN A 21 -3.04 4.99 4.84
C GLN A 21 -2.13 5.53 3.73
N SER A 22 -0.90 5.86 4.11
CA SER A 22 0.12 6.38 3.19
C SER A 22 1.23 5.36 2.97
N TYR A 23 1.93 5.51 1.85
CA TYR A 23 3.10 4.71 1.50
C TYR A 23 4.25 5.63 1.10
N GLN A 24 5.38 5.48 1.76
CA GLN A 24 6.60 6.22 1.49
C GLN A 24 7.70 5.22 1.14
N ALA A 25 8.35 5.41 -0.02
CA ALA A 25 9.52 4.64 -0.38
C ALA A 25 10.66 4.95 0.60
N ILE A 26 11.23 3.91 1.18
CA ILE A 26 12.45 4.01 1.99
C ILE A 26 13.58 3.30 1.28
N GLU A 27 14.74 3.95 1.28
CA GLU A 27 15.96 3.45 0.70
C GLU A 27 17.15 4.07 1.42
N ARG A 28 18.29 3.37 1.36
CA ARG A 28 19.57 3.97 1.70
C ARG A 28 20.34 4.17 0.41
N SER A 29 20.45 5.42 -0.01
CA SER A 29 21.19 5.81 -1.20
C SER A 29 22.07 7.02 -0.94
N THR A 30 23.08 7.20 -1.79
CA THR A 30 23.87 8.43 -1.88
C THR A 30 24.10 8.78 -3.34
N VAL A 31 24.22 10.06 -3.65
CA VAL A 31 24.53 10.54 -4.99
C VAL A 31 25.96 11.03 -5.03
N HIS A 32 26.80 10.33 -5.78
CA HIS A 32 28.15 10.76 -6.10
C HIS A 32 28.12 11.73 -7.26
N ARG A 33 29.00 12.73 -7.26
CA ARG A 33 29.20 13.66 -8.38
C ARG A 33 30.57 13.37 -8.98
N LEU A 34 30.59 12.98 -10.26
CA LEU A 34 31.80 12.56 -10.95
C LEU A 34 32.19 13.56 -12.04
N GLY A 35 33.51 13.73 -12.22
CA GLY A 35 34.09 14.57 -13.26
C GLY A 35 33.86 16.07 -13.08
N VAL A 36 34.38 16.85 -14.03
CA VAL A 36 34.29 18.33 -14.04
C VAL A 36 32.88 18.84 -14.34
N THR A 37 32.04 18.03 -14.99
CA THR A 37 30.64 18.34 -15.30
C THR A 37 29.69 18.02 -14.15
N GLY A 38 30.16 17.34 -13.10
CA GLY A 38 29.37 17.00 -11.93
C GLY A 38 28.25 15.98 -12.20
N THR A 39 28.50 14.99 -13.05
CA THR A 39 27.53 13.94 -13.40
C THR A 39 27.11 13.18 -12.13
N GLY A 40 25.81 13.18 -11.84
CA GLY A 40 25.24 12.49 -10.69
C GLY A 40 25.11 10.99 -10.92
N VAL A 41 25.73 10.17 -10.06
CA VAL A 41 25.56 8.72 -10.03
C VAL A 41 24.98 8.32 -8.69
N LYS A 42 23.77 7.75 -8.70
CA LYS A 42 23.09 7.26 -7.50
C LYS A 42 23.61 5.86 -7.16
N GLN A 43 24.23 5.73 -6.00
CA GLN A 43 24.57 4.45 -5.39
C GLN A 43 23.50 4.11 -4.35
N THR A 44 22.80 2.98 -4.53
CA THR A 44 21.76 2.50 -3.60
C THR A 44 22.27 1.25 -2.89
N LEU A 45 22.27 1.25 -1.57
CA LEU A 45 22.63 0.10 -0.74
C LEU A 45 21.43 -0.83 -0.53
N TYR A 46 20.26 -0.26 -0.26
CA TYR A 46 18.98 -0.98 -0.29
C TYR A 46 17.88 -0.03 -0.78
N GLY A 47 16.84 -0.60 -1.37
CA GLY A 47 15.64 0.11 -1.80
C GLY A 47 14.49 -0.85 -2.06
N GLY A 48 13.36 -0.32 -2.54
CA GLY A 48 12.17 -1.13 -2.83
C GLY A 48 11.40 -1.57 -1.58
N LYS A 49 11.65 -0.91 -0.44
CA LYS A 49 10.93 -1.08 0.83
C LYS A 49 10.00 0.10 1.07
N LEU A 50 8.93 -0.13 1.80
CA LEU A 50 7.94 0.90 2.13
C LEU A 50 7.85 1.16 3.63
N ARG A 51 7.80 2.45 4.00
CA ARG A 51 7.19 2.89 5.25
C ARG A 51 5.71 3.13 4.99
N THR A 52 4.85 2.70 5.92
CA THR A 52 3.43 3.01 5.88
C THR A 52 2.98 3.63 7.20
N THR A 53 2.20 4.69 7.09
CA THR A 53 1.51 5.30 8.23
C THR A 53 0.02 5.09 8.01
N ILE A 54 -0.64 4.51 9.00
CA ILE A 54 -2.07 4.27 9.00
C ILE A 54 -2.65 5.10 10.13
N SER A 55 -3.63 5.93 9.83
CA SER A 55 -4.31 6.76 10.82
C SER A 55 -5.81 6.60 10.64
N ALA A 56 -6.53 6.47 11.75
CA ALA A 56 -7.96 6.28 11.70
C ALA A 56 -8.66 6.83 12.94
N THR A 57 -9.92 7.20 12.74
CA THR A 57 -10.82 7.67 13.79
C THR A 57 -12.09 6.86 13.75
N GLY A 58 -12.56 6.33 14.88
CA GLY A 58 -13.69 5.41 14.93
C GLY A 58 -14.42 5.36 16.27
N TRP A 59 -15.36 4.42 16.38
CA TRP A 59 -16.16 4.22 17.58
C TRP A 59 -15.55 3.20 18.57
N THR A 60 -14.38 2.63 18.24
CA THR A 60 -13.64 1.73 19.12
C THR A 60 -12.13 1.85 18.90
N ALA A 61 -11.35 1.55 19.95
CA ALA A 61 -9.91 1.43 19.85
C ALA A 61 -9.50 0.09 19.21
N PRO A 62 -8.48 0.07 18.34
CA PRO A 62 -8.05 -1.15 17.66
C PRO A 62 -7.22 -2.10 18.55
N GLY A 63 -6.68 -1.65 19.68
CA GLY A 63 -5.87 -2.49 20.57
C GLY A 63 -4.44 -2.70 20.07
N LEU A 64 -3.78 -1.65 19.58
CA LEU A 64 -2.43 -1.71 19.01
C LEU A 64 -1.37 -2.16 20.03
N SER A 65 -1.62 -1.92 21.32
CA SER A 65 -0.73 -2.33 22.43
C SER A 65 -0.46 -3.84 22.51
N ALA A 66 -1.29 -4.68 21.89
CA ALA A 66 -1.06 -6.13 21.83
C ALA A 66 0.02 -6.55 20.81
N LEU A 67 0.47 -5.65 19.92
CA LEU A 67 1.44 -5.96 18.87
C LEU A 67 2.86 -5.97 19.44
N ASP A 68 3.55 -7.11 19.28
CA ASP A 68 4.97 -7.23 19.63
C ASP A 68 5.85 -6.43 18.67
N ARG A 69 6.38 -5.29 19.13
CA ARG A 69 7.23 -4.40 18.34
C ARG A 69 8.62 -4.98 18.03
N SER A 70 9.02 -6.07 18.69
CA SER A 70 10.30 -6.75 18.45
C SER A 70 10.21 -7.83 17.36
N ALA A 71 8.99 -8.20 16.95
CA ALA A 71 8.74 -9.23 15.95
C ALA A 71 8.29 -8.63 14.61
N GLN A 72 8.53 -9.37 13.53
CA GLN A 72 7.98 -9.04 12.21
C GLN A 72 6.51 -9.45 12.13
N HIS A 73 5.70 -8.60 11.48
CA HIS A 73 4.28 -8.85 11.26
C HIS A 73 3.95 -8.82 9.78
N GLN A 74 3.00 -9.66 9.37
CA GLN A 74 2.37 -9.50 8.07
C GLN A 74 1.27 -8.44 8.19
N LEU A 75 1.41 -7.35 7.46
CA LEU A 75 0.42 -6.29 7.31
C LEU A 75 -0.29 -6.44 5.97
N LYS A 76 -1.60 -6.73 6.01
CA LYS A 76 -2.47 -6.66 4.84
C LYS A 76 -3.11 -5.30 4.80
N CYS A 77 -2.69 -4.48 3.86
CA CYS A 77 -3.10 -3.08 3.79
C CYS A 77 -4.55 -2.91 3.31
N ALA A 78 -5.09 -1.73 3.57
CA ALA A 78 -6.44 -1.33 3.21
C ALA A 78 -6.51 -0.15 2.23
N ALA A 79 -5.38 0.52 1.94
CA ALA A 79 -5.27 1.44 0.81
C ALA A 79 -4.56 0.81 -0.39
N THR A 80 -4.93 1.20 -1.60
CA THR A 80 -4.32 0.68 -2.83
C THR A 80 -3.01 1.38 -3.18
N LEU A 81 -2.08 0.61 -3.75
CA LEU A 81 -1.03 1.13 -4.63
C LEU A 81 -1.49 1.03 -6.08
N SER A 82 -0.78 1.72 -6.99
CA SER A 82 -1.12 1.70 -8.40
C SER A 82 0.08 1.85 -9.31
N ASN A 83 0.05 1.14 -10.44
CA ASN A 83 1.05 1.18 -11.51
C ASN A 83 0.34 1.37 -12.84
N SER A 84 0.96 2.13 -13.73
CA SER A 84 0.43 2.43 -15.06
C SER A 84 1.36 1.92 -16.15
N GLY A 85 0.78 1.62 -17.31
CA GLY A 85 1.49 1.07 -18.47
C GLY A 85 0.54 0.79 -19.64
N GLY A 86 1.01 0.03 -20.62
CA GLY A 86 0.21 -0.64 -21.63
C GLY A 86 -0.54 -1.88 -21.10
N VAL A 87 -1.01 -2.70 -22.05
CA VAL A 87 -1.92 -3.84 -21.76
C VAL A 87 -1.24 -5.05 -21.15
N SER A 88 0.09 -5.18 -21.27
CA SER A 88 0.84 -6.38 -20.86
C SER A 88 2.25 -6.07 -20.32
N ASP A 89 2.49 -4.83 -19.93
CA ASP A 89 3.75 -4.34 -19.34
C ASP A 89 3.57 -3.89 -17.88
N ILE A 90 2.32 -3.85 -17.38
CA ILE A 90 2.03 -3.53 -15.99
C ILE A 90 2.38 -4.73 -15.13
N LYS A 91 3.29 -4.52 -14.19
CA LYS A 91 3.61 -5.48 -13.14
C LYS A 91 3.24 -4.90 -11.79
N ILE A 92 2.56 -5.69 -10.98
CA ILE A 92 2.22 -5.37 -9.59
C ILE A 92 2.92 -6.36 -8.66
N GLY A 93 2.74 -6.22 -7.34
CA GLY A 93 3.30 -7.18 -6.38
C GLY A 93 2.83 -8.62 -6.68
N ASP A 94 3.72 -9.60 -6.52
CA ASP A 94 3.40 -11.03 -6.63
C ASP A 94 2.35 -11.46 -5.58
N SER A 95 1.92 -12.73 -5.62
CA SER A 95 0.90 -13.24 -4.69
C SER A 95 1.28 -13.22 -3.21
N SER A 96 2.57 -13.03 -2.88
CA SER A 96 3.03 -12.86 -1.50
C SER A 96 3.04 -11.39 -1.05
N ARG A 97 3.17 -10.45 -2.02
CA ARG A 97 3.23 -8.99 -1.78
C ARG A 97 1.92 -8.26 -2.07
N ARG A 98 0.88 -8.99 -2.45
CA ARG A 98 -0.44 -8.46 -2.78
C ARG A 98 -1.52 -9.32 -2.13
N ARG A 99 -2.62 -8.67 -1.75
CA ARG A 99 -3.80 -9.36 -1.25
C ARG A 99 -4.43 -10.24 -2.33
N THR A 100 -4.83 -11.44 -1.95
CA THR A 100 -5.50 -12.42 -2.81
C THR A 100 -6.80 -12.92 -2.19
N ASP A 101 -7.17 -12.38 -1.03
CA ASP A 101 -8.42 -12.65 -0.35
C ASP A 101 -9.59 -11.91 -0.99
N ALA A 102 -10.78 -12.49 -0.84
CA ALA A 102 -11.98 -12.03 -1.53
C ALA A 102 -12.33 -10.57 -1.18
N GLY A 103 -12.59 -9.76 -2.21
CA GLY A 103 -12.89 -8.32 -2.07
C GLY A 103 -11.67 -7.40 -2.16
N PHE A 104 -10.47 -7.94 -2.35
CA PHE A 104 -9.22 -7.18 -2.56
C PHE A 104 -8.59 -7.50 -3.92
N GLU A 105 -9.40 -7.94 -4.88
CA GLU A 105 -8.93 -8.25 -6.23
C GLU A 105 -8.38 -6.99 -6.93
N PRO A 106 -7.30 -7.11 -7.72
CA PRO A 106 -6.80 -5.99 -8.50
C PRO A 106 -7.85 -5.42 -9.45
N VAL A 107 -7.87 -4.10 -9.59
CA VAL A 107 -8.80 -3.41 -10.47
C VAL A 107 -8.03 -2.64 -11.53
N ALA A 108 -8.35 -2.86 -12.80
CA ALA A 108 -7.77 -2.12 -13.90
C ALA A 108 -8.71 -1.06 -14.46
N TYR A 109 -8.10 0.01 -14.94
CA TYR A 109 -8.77 1.14 -15.57
C TYR A 109 -8.07 1.47 -16.89
N ALA A 110 -8.86 1.64 -17.94
CA ALA A 110 -8.45 2.28 -19.18
C ALA A 110 -8.55 3.80 -19.00
N ILE A 111 -7.48 4.52 -19.29
CA ILE A 111 -7.36 5.96 -19.03
C ILE A 111 -7.53 6.74 -20.34
N PHE A 112 -8.41 7.74 -20.30
CA PHE A 112 -8.72 8.67 -21.37
C PHE A 112 -8.47 10.11 -20.91
N PRO A 113 -8.45 11.09 -21.84
CA PRO A 113 -8.51 12.49 -21.44
C PRO A 113 -9.78 12.78 -20.62
N GLY A 114 -9.59 13.12 -19.35
CA GLY A 114 -10.66 13.56 -18.45
C GLY A 114 -11.52 12.48 -17.79
N HIS A 115 -11.33 11.19 -18.10
CA HIS A 115 -12.06 10.11 -17.44
C HIS A 115 -11.31 8.76 -17.51
N HIS A 116 -11.80 7.80 -16.74
CA HIS A 116 -11.35 6.41 -16.83
C HIS A 116 -12.55 5.46 -16.93
N VAL A 117 -12.30 4.26 -17.42
CA VAL A 117 -13.30 3.19 -17.49
C VAL A 117 -12.70 1.92 -16.92
N LYS A 118 -13.43 1.24 -16.03
CA LYS A 118 -13.01 -0.05 -15.48
C LYS A 118 -12.95 -1.08 -16.62
N THR A 119 -11.87 -1.86 -16.67
CA THR A 119 -11.66 -2.92 -17.67
C THR A 119 -11.21 -4.20 -16.99
N PRO A 120 -11.54 -5.41 -17.51
CA PRO A 120 -11.05 -6.65 -16.95
C PRO A 120 -9.52 -6.75 -16.96
N VAL A 121 -8.97 -7.31 -15.89
CA VAL A 121 -7.55 -7.64 -15.76
C VAL A 121 -7.40 -9.05 -15.22
N SER A 122 -6.47 -9.79 -15.81
CA SER A 122 -5.96 -11.03 -15.25
C SER A 122 -4.56 -10.78 -14.72
N VAL A 123 -4.23 -11.40 -13.58
CA VAL A 123 -2.91 -11.25 -12.97
C VAL A 123 -2.37 -12.61 -12.59
N ASP A 124 -1.16 -12.93 -13.04
CA ASP A 124 -0.51 -14.19 -12.69
C ASP A 124 0.09 -14.16 -11.26
N ALA A 125 0.62 -15.30 -10.83
CA ALA A 125 1.24 -15.43 -9.50
C ALA A 125 2.49 -14.53 -9.32
N ALA A 126 3.19 -14.20 -10.41
CA ALA A 126 4.36 -13.33 -10.41
C ALA A 126 4.01 -11.83 -10.46
N GLY A 127 2.71 -11.51 -10.53
CA GLY A 127 2.20 -10.14 -10.55
C GLY A 127 2.16 -9.49 -11.94
N ASN A 128 2.38 -10.24 -13.02
CA ASN A 128 2.24 -9.69 -14.36
C ASN A 128 0.75 -9.54 -14.71
N CYS A 129 0.36 -8.36 -15.19
CA CYS A 129 -1.02 -8.06 -15.53
C CYS A 129 -1.24 -8.18 -17.04
N VAL A 130 -2.37 -8.77 -17.42
CA VAL A 130 -2.91 -8.71 -18.79
C VAL A 130 -4.27 -8.02 -18.72
N VAL A 131 -4.32 -6.81 -19.25
CA VAL A 131 -5.50 -5.93 -19.25
C VAL A 131 -6.24 -6.07 -20.58
N THR A 132 -7.56 -6.16 -20.53
CA THR A 132 -8.38 -6.18 -21.74
C THR A 132 -8.35 -4.80 -22.40
N PRO A 133 -7.89 -4.69 -23.66
CA PRO A 133 -7.78 -3.40 -24.33
C PRO A 133 -9.14 -2.74 -24.53
N VAL A 134 -9.19 -1.43 -24.33
CA VAL A 134 -10.36 -0.59 -24.63
C VAL A 134 -9.99 0.37 -25.75
N ALA A 135 -10.78 0.40 -26.82
CA ALA A 135 -10.50 1.24 -27.98
C ALA A 135 -10.43 2.73 -27.60
N GLY A 136 -9.39 3.42 -28.08
CA GLY A 136 -9.17 4.83 -27.80
C GLY A 136 -8.53 5.16 -26.45
N ALA A 137 -8.21 4.15 -25.62
CA ALA A 137 -7.48 4.37 -24.38
C ALA A 137 -6.02 4.78 -24.65
N GLY A 138 -5.52 5.76 -23.89
CA GLY A 138 -4.13 6.21 -24.01
C GLY A 138 -3.14 5.30 -23.27
N HIS A 139 -3.53 4.85 -22.08
CA HIS A 139 -2.78 3.90 -21.26
C HIS A 139 -3.72 3.24 -20.25
N TYR A 140 -3.18 2.33 -19.44
CA TYR A 140 -3.89 1.58 -18.42
C TYR A 140 -3.25 1.80 -17.06
N LYS A 141 -4.04 1.62 -16.01
CA LYS A 141 -3.64 1.65 -14.60
C LYS A 141 -4.21 0.43 -13.90
N VAL A 142 -3.44 -0.20 -13.03
CA VAL A 142 -3.92 -1.29 -12.17
C VAL A 142 -3.71 -0.90 -10.72
N ASP A 143 -4.79 -0.95 -9.94
CA ASP A 143 -4.80 -0.69 -8.51
C ASP A 143 -4.84 -2.02 -7.74
N TRP A 144 -4.06 -2.13 -6.67
CA TRP A 144 -4.03 -3.32 -5.82
C TRP A 144 -3.73 -3.00 -4.36
N TYR A 145 -4.10 -3.91 -3.47
CA TYR A 145 -3.79 -3.81 -2.05
C TYR A 145 -2.51 -4.58 -1.72
N PRO A 146 -1.48 -3.93 -1.17
CA PRO A 146 -0.23 -4.61 -0.83
C PRO A 146 -0.36 -5.46 0.43
N VAL A 147 0.50 -6.48 0.51
CA VAL A 147 0.83 -7.22 1.73
C VAL A 147 2.31 -6.95 2.02
N LEU A 148 2.60 -6.43 3.20
CA LEU A 148 3.93 -6.03 3.62
C LEU A 148 4.35 -6.90 4.81
N THR A 149 5.60 -7.34 4.84
CA THR A 149 6.22 -7.86 6.06
C THR A 149 6.92 -6.69 6.74
N VAL A 150 6.48 -6.31 7.93
CA VAL A 150 6.86 -5.06 8.58
C VAL A 150 7.36 -5.25 10.02
N LEU A 151 8.18 -4.31 10.47
CA LEU A 151 8.39 -4.01 11.88
C LEU A 151 7.52 -2.83 12.29
N ILE A 152 6.99 -2.87 13.51
CA ILE A 152 6.24 -1.76 14.09
C ILE A 152 7.23 -0.73 14.61
N ILE A 153 7.23 0.44 13.99
CA ILE A 153 8.11 1.54 14.39
C ILE A 153 7.49 2.32 15.53
N ASP A 154 6.23 2.70 15.40
CA ASP A 154 5.50 3.40 16.45
C ASP A 154 3.98 3.27 16.32
N PHE A 155 3.27 3.61 17.39
CA PHE A 155 1.82 3.76 17.35
C PHE A 155 1.33 4.70 18.46
N THR A 156 0.15 5.25 18.26
CA THR A 156 -0.59 6.02 19.27
C THR A 156 -2.04 5.56 19.29
N GLU A 157 -2.62 5.51 20.49
CA GLU A 157 -4.06 5.30 20.71
C GLU A 157 -4.55 6.38 21.65
N ASP A 158 -5.62 7.06 21.26
CA ASP A 158 -6.16 8.21 21.97
C ASP A 158 -7.70 8.10 22.08
N THR A 159 -8.21 8.26 23.30
CA THR A 159 -9.64 8.19 23.60
C THR A 159 -10.16 9.59 23.91
N GLN A 160 -10.97 10.12 23.00
CA GLN A 160 -11.60 11.42 23.11
C GLN A 160 -13.00 11.23 23.72
N ALA A 161 -13.06 11.24 25.05
CA ALA A 161 -14.28 10.92 25.81
C ALA A 161 -15.41 11.95 25.61
N ASP A 162 -15.06 13.21 25.34
CA ASP A 162 -15.98 14.32 25.07
C ASP A 162 -16.77 14.12 23.77
N THR A 163 -16.12 13.55 22.76
CA THR A 163 -16.68 13.28 21.43
C THR A 163 -17.02 11.81 21.21
N ALA A 164 -16.89 10.97 22.25
CA ALA A 164 -17.08 9.51 22.19
C ALA A 164 -16.33 8.86 21.01
N THR A 165 -15.11 9.33 20.76
CA THR A 165 -14.34 9.01 19.56
C THR A 165 -12.98 8.42 19.93
N PHE A 166 -12.52 7.44 19.16
CA PHE A 166 -11.20 6.83 19.31
C PHE A 166 -10.35 7.18 18.11
N VAL A 167 -9.16 7.72 18.34
CA VAL A 167 -8.19 8.09 17.31
C VAL A 167 -6.95 7.23 17.50
N TRP A 168 -6.40 6.73 16.40
CA TRP A 168 -5.18 5.95 16.47
C TRP A 168 -4.32 6.16 15.23
N GLU A 169 -3.02 5.95 15.42
CA GLU A 169 -2.01 5.95 14.37
C GLU A 169 -1.07 4.77 14.56
N LEU A 170 -0.64 4.17 13.44
CA LEU A 170 0.34 3.11 13.38
C LEU A 170 1.38 3.45 12.30
N VAL A 171 2.65 3.40 12.66
CA VAL A 171 3.79 3.55 11.75
C VAL A 171 4.54 2.23 11.68
N ALA A 172 4.68 1.70 10.47
CA ALA A 172 5.38 0.44 10.23
C ALA A 172 6.33 0.55 9.02
N GLU A 173 7.42 -0.20 9.05
CA GLU A 173 8.42 -0.23 7.98
C GLU A 173 8.63 -1.65 7.48
N GLU A 174 8.66 -1.80 6.16
CA GLU A 174 8.93 -3.07 5.51
C GLU A 174 10.37 -3.54 5.72
N VAL A 175 10.54 -4.83 6.01
CA VAL A 175 11.83 -5.50 6.22
C VAL A 175 12.18 -6.45 5.09
#